data_AF-A0A803P4G5-F1
#
_entry.id   AF-A0A803P4G5-F1
#
_cell.length_a   1.000
_cell.length_b   1.000
_cell.length_c   1.000
_cell.angle_alpha   90.00
_cell.angle_beta   90.00
_cell.angle_gamma   90.00
#
_symmetry.space_group_name_H-M   'P 1'
#
loop_
_entity.id
_entity.type
_entity.pdbx_description
1 polymer ?
#
loop_
_entity_poly.entity_id
_entity_poly.type
_entity_poly.pdbx_seq_one_letter_code
_entity_poly.pdbx_strand_id
1 'polypeptide(L)'
;MIDKHTKDRTRVQFARVLVEMEITDKPEQTFWFVNEYGQLVEQEIEYEWLPVKCKHCGGFGHIMAECRKLRRLQKRLQLMKLKLKLSQAIKLSLKEKKKRVRRPGS
;
A
#
# COMPACT_ATOMS: atom_id res chain seq x y z
N MET A 1 -50.27 -4.66 17.62
CA MET A 1 -50.67 -3.44 16.89
C MET A 1 -49.42 -2.94 16.17
N ILE A 2 -49.41 -2.96 14.83
CA ILE A 2 -48.26 -2.47 14.04
C ILE A 2 -48.44 -0.96 13.83
N ASP A 3 -47.37 -0.20 14.04
CA ASP A 3 -47.39 1.26 13.92
C ASP A 3 -47.75 1.70 12.49
N LYS A 4 -48.57 2.74 12.38
CA LYS A 4 -49.14 3.21 11.10
C LYS A 4 -48.04 3.64 10.13
N HIS A 5 -46.93 4.21 10.63
CA HIS A 5 -45.81 4.60 9.79
C HIS A 5 -44.96 3.43 9.31
N THR A 6 -44.86 2.35 10.11
CA THR A 6 -44.23 1.08 9.69
C THR A 6 -45.09 0.37 8.64
N LYS A 7 -46.41 0.40 8.81
CA LYS A 7 -47.37 -0.14 7.82
C LYS A 7 -47.33 0.63 6.50
N ASP A 8 -47.25 1.95 6.58
CA ASP A 8 -47.29 2.85 5.42
C ASP A 8 -45.89 3.13 4.82
N ARG A 9 -44.82 2.52 5.37
CA ARG A 9 -43.41 2.69 4.94
C ARG A 9 -42.97 4.16 4.82
N THR A 10 -43.58 5.06 5.60
CA THR A 10 -43.42 6.53 5.45
C THR A 10 -42.18 7.10 6.13
N ARG A 11 -41.50 6.33 6.99
CA ARG A 11 -40.18 6.67 7.53
C ARG A 11 -39.12 5.82 6.85
N VAL A 12 -38.13 6.48 6.27
CA VAL A 12 -37.01 5.89 5.51
C VAL A 12 -36.27 4.89 6.39
N GLN A 13 -36.57 3.60 6.19
CA GLN A 13 -36.01 2.47 6.91
C GLN A 13 -34.90 1.85 6.04
N PHE A 14 -33.70 2.39 6.13
CA PHE A 14 -32.54 1.68 5.57
C PHE A 14 -32.08 0.62 6.59
N ALA A 15 -31.88 -0.61 6.10
CA ALA A 15 -31.25 -1.65 6.91
C ALA A 15 -29.74 -1.39 6.95
N ARG A 16 -29.12 -1.55 8.13
CA ARG A 16 -27.66 -1.55 8.27
C ARG A 16 -27.20 -2.99 8.43
N VAL A 17 -26.32 -3.43 7.56
CA VAL A 17 -25.74 -4.77 7.60
C VAL A 17 -24.23 -4.63 7.81
N LEU A 18 -23.68 -5.44 8.69
CA LEU A 18 -22.23 -5.59 8.88
C LEU A 18 -21.77 -6.77 8.03
N VAL A 19 -20.78 -6.53 7.18
CA VAL A 19 -20.21 -7.55 6.30
C VAL A 19 -18.72 -7.64 6.59
N GLU A 20 -18.22 -8.85 6.79
CA GLU A 20 -16.78 -9.10 6.83
C GLU A 20 -16.29 -9.24 5.40
N MET A 21 -15.31 -8.43 5.00
CA MET A 21 -14.74 -8.47 3.66
C MET A 21 -13.24 -8.24 3.66
N GLU A 22 -12.56 -8.88 2.72
CA GLU A 22 -11.15 -8.62 2.46
C GLU A 22 -10.97 -7.34 1.65
N ILE A 23 -10.17 -6.40 2.15
CA ILE A 23 -9.84 -5.18 1.41
C ILE A 23 -8.78 -5.52 0.34
N THR A 24 -9.28 -5.81 -0.85
CA THR A 24 -8.49 -6.00 -2.08
C THR A 24 -8.30 -4.68 -2.81
N ASP A 25 -7.43 -4.66 -3.83
CA ASP A 25 -7.19 -3.46 -4.64
C ASP A 25 -8.44 -3.04 -5.46
N LYS A 26 -9.42 -3.94 -5.61
CA LYS A 26 -10.68 -3.73 -6.31
C LYS A 26 -11.81 -4.38 -5.51
N PRO A 27 -12.41 -3.67 -4.54
CA PRO A 27 -13.57 -4.19 -3.83
C PRO A 27 -14.76 -4.36 -4.77
N GLU A 28 -15.68 -5.25 -4.40
CA GLU A 28 -16.91 -5.49 -5.13
C GLU A 28 -17.76 -4.22 -5.19
N GLN A 29 -18.27 -3.88 -6.36
CA GLN A 29 -19.07 -2.67 -6.56
C GLN A 29 -20.57 -2.96 -6.62
N THR A 30 -20.94 -4.23 -6.66
CA THR A 30 -22.34 -4.66 -6.67
C THR A 30 -22.51 -5.89 -5.79
N PHE A 31 -23.71 -6.07 -5.24
CA PHE A 31 -24.13 -7.29 -4.58
C PHE A 31 -25.55 -7.66 -4.99
N TRP A 32 -25.89 -8.94 -4.86
CA TRP A 32 -27.24 -9.43 -5.13
C TRP A 32 -28.01 -9.71 -3.84
N PHE A 33 -29.29 -9.37 -3.85
CA PHE A 33 -30.22 -9.77 -2.79
C PHE A 33 -31.57 -10.18 -3.38
N VAL A 34 -32.32 -10.96 -2.62
CA VAL A 34 -33.68 -11.35 -2.98
C VAL A 34 -34.65 -10.36 -2.34
N ASN A 35 -35.46 -9.68 -3.14
CA ASN A 35 -36.46 -8.73 -2.65
C ASN A 35 -37.71 -9.43 -2.08
N GLU A 36 -38.66 -8.67 -1.54
CA GLU A 36 -39.91 -9.22 -0.99
C GLU A 36 -40.79 -9.96 -2.02
N TYR A 37 -40.55 -9.76 -3.31
CA TYR A 37 -41.26 -10.41 -4.41
C TYR A 37 -40.56 -11.68 -4.90
N GLY A 38 -39.47 -12.11 -4.23
CA GLY A 38 -38.69 -13.28 -4.62
C GLY A 38 -37.79 -13.06 -5.84
N GLN A 39 -37.59 -11.81 -6.26
CA GLN A 39 -36.75 -11.47 -7.41
C GLN A 39 -35.32 -11.21 -6.95
N LEU A 40 -34.35 -11.70 -7.74
CA LEU A 40 -32.94 -11.39 -7.55
C LEU A 40 -32.67 -9.99 -8.11
N VAL A 41 -32.23 -9.07 -7.25
CA VAL A 41 -31.94 -7.68 -7.58
C VAL A 41 -30.45 -7.43 -7.37
N GLU A 42 -29.82 -6.76 -8.33
CA GLU A 42 -28.45 -6.25 -8.21
C GLU A 42 -28.48 -4.82 -7.66
N GLN A 43 -27.63 -4.56 -6.67
CA GLN A 43 -27.51 -3.27 -6.01
C GLN A 43 -26.07 -2.79 -6.04
N GLU A 44 -25.87 -1.53 -6.46
CA GLU A 44 -24.57 -0.87 -6.44
C GLU A 44 -24.14 -0.49 -5.02
N ILE A 45 -22.84 -0.64 -4.75
CA ILE A 45 -22.16 -0.31 -3.51
C ILE A 45 -21.37 0.97 -3.72
N GLU A 46 -21.72 2.02 -2.98
CA GLU A 46 -20.95 3.25 -2.92
C GLU A 46 -20.10 3.26 -1.65
N TYR A 47 -18.78 3.29 -1.82
CA TYR A 47 -17.84 3.40 -0.71
C TYR A 47 -17.49 4.87 -0.45
N GLU A 48 -17.90 5.39 0.70
CA GLU A 48 -17.52 6.75 1.12
C GLU A 48 -16.00 6.91 1.24
N TRP A 49 -15.31 5.87 1.72
CA TRP A 49 -13.85 5.87 1.81
C TRP A 49 -13.26 4.46 1.74
N LEU A 50 -12.24 4.29 0.90
CA LEU A 50 -11.45 3.07 0.79
C LEU A 50 -9.98 3.36 1.13
N PRO A 51 -9.36 2.61 2.06
CA PRO A 51 -7.97 2.82 2.42
C PRO A 51 -7.04 2.37 1.29
N VAL A 52 -6.00 3.15 1.04
CA VAL A 52 -4.95 2.78 0.07
C VAL A 52 -4.06 1.68 0.65
N LYS A 53 -3.91 0.56 -0.07
CA LYS A 53 -3.01 -0.54 0.30
C LYS A 53 -1.63 -0.37 -0.33
N CYS A 54 -0.59 -0.43 0.49
CA CYS A 54 0.78 -0.35 0.01
C CYS A 54 1.24 -1.69 -0.57
N LYS A 55 1.50 -1.73 -1.89
CA LYS A 55 1.99 -2.93 -2.61
C LYS A 55 3.33 -3.48 -2.15
N HIS A 56 4.13 -2.68 -1.43
CA HIS A 56 5.44 -3.12 -0.93
C HIS A 56 5.38 -3.74 0.47
N CYS A 57 4.64 -3.13 1.41
CA CYS A 57 4.64 -3.59 2.81
C CYS A 57 3.32 -4.20 3.28
N GLY A 58 2.27 -4.17 2.45
CA GLY A 58 0.92 -4.64 2.79
C GLY A 58 0.15 -3.75 3.77
N GLY A 59 0.73 -2.65 4.25
CA GLY A 59 0.06 -1.73 5.17
C GLY A 59 -0.94 -0.81 4.47
N PHE A 60 -1.95 -0.36 5.20
CA PHE A 60 -2.96 0.59 4.73
C PHE A 60 -2.57 2.05 5.00
N GLY A 61 -3.17 2.98 4.24
CA GLY A 61 -3.06 4.42 4.43
C GLY A 61 -1.87 5.10 3.74
N HIS A 62 -1.16 4.43 2.83
CA HIS A 62 -0.10 5.06 2.03
C HIS A 62 0.16 4.32 0.72
N ILE A 63 0.61 5.05 -0.31
CA ILE A 63 1.09 4.46 -1.57
C ILE A 63 2.52 3.94 -1.44
N MET A 64 2.94 3.09 -2.38
CA MET A 64 4.30 2.53 -2.40
C MET A 64 5.40 3.60 -2.41
N ALA A 65 5.17 4.74 -3.07
CA ALA A 65 6.12 5.86 -3.13
C ALA A 65 6.39 6.49 -1.75
N GLU A 66 5.41 6.42 -0.84
CA GLU A 66 5.48 6.96 0.51
C GLU A 66 5.85 5.90 1.56
N CYS A 67 6.14 4.67 1.11
CA CYS A 67 6.42 3.56 2.02
C CYS A 67 7.70 3.81 2.82
N ARG A 68 7.53 4.02 4.13
CA ARG A 68 8.64 4.21 5.09
C ARG A 68 9.63 3.05 5.10
N LYS A 69 9.12 1.81 4.97
CA LYS A 69 9.96 0.60 4.91
C LYS A 69 10.85 0.61 3.65
N LEU A 70 10.26 0.92 2.48
CA LEU A 70 10.98 1.01 1.21
C LEU A 70 12.04 2.12 1.24
N ARG A 71 11.70 3.31 1.74
CA ARG A 71 12.63 4.45 1.87
C ARG A 71 13.84 4.11 2.74
N ARG A 72 13.66 3.37 3.84
CA ARG A 72 14.77 2.92 4.69
C ARG A 72 15.68 1.93 3.98
N LEU A 73 15.12 0.98 3.23
CA LEU A 73 15.88 0.01 2.44
C LEU A 73 16.74 0.72 1.39
N GLN A 74 16.14 1.64 0.62
CA GLN A 74 16.84 2.44 -0.39
C GLN A 74 18.01 3.23 0.22
N LYS A 75 17.80 3.90 1.36
CA LYS A 75 18.87 4.62 2.07
C LYS A 75 20.02 3.69 2.49
N ARG A 76 19.72 2.50 3.03
CA ARG A 76 20.75 1.51 3.40
C ARG A 76 21.55 1.06 2.19
N LEU A 77 20.89 0.76 1.08
CA LEU A 77 21.55 0.36 -0.18
C LEU A 77 22.43 1.48 -0.73
N GLN A 78 21.97 2.74 -0.68
CA GLN A 78 22.77 3.90 -1.08
C GLN A 78 24.03 4.05 -0.21
N LEU A 79 23.89 3.93 1.12
CA LEU A 79 25.03 3.98 2.04
C LEU A 79 26.03 2.84 1.78
N MET A 80 25.56 1.61 1.54
CA MET A 80 26.43 0.48 1.18
C MET A 80 27.20 0.75 -0.13
N LYS A 81 26.52 1.26 -1.16
CA LYS A 81 27.15 1.64 -2.43
C LYS A 81 28.23 2.72 -2.24
N LEU A 82 27.96 3.73 -1.42
CA LEU A 82 28.93 4.79 -1.11
C LEU A 82 30.16 4.25 -0.39
N LYS A 83 29.96 3.40 0.63
CA LYS A 83 31.07 2.75 1.37
C LYS A 83 31.95 1.90 0.46
N LEU A 84 31.34 1.13 -0.45
CA LEU A 84 32.09 0.33 -1.44
C LEU A 84 32.92 1.21 -2.36
N LYS A 85 32.33 2.26 -2.95
CA LYS A 85 33.05 3.23 -3.80
C LYS A 85 34.22 3.87 -3.07
N LEU A 86 34.02 4.30 -1.82
CA LEU A 86 35.08 4.88 -0.99
C LEU A 86 36.22 3.88 -0.77
N SER A 87 35.90 2.63 -0.42
CA SER A 87 36.91 1.59 -0.20
C SER A 87 37.76 1.32 -1.45
N GLN A 88 37.13 1.35 -2.64
CA GLN A 88 37.82 1.14 -3.92
C GLN A 88 38.74 2.32 -4.25
N ALA A 89 38.29 3.56 -4.03
CA ALA A 89 39.10 4.76 -4.23
C ALA A 89 40.31 4.80 -3.28
N ILE A 90 40.13 4.43 -2.01
CA ILE A 90 41.23 4.33 -1.04
C ILE A 90 42.25 3.26 -1.50
N LYS A 91 41.79 2.07 -1.91
CA LYS A 91 42.67 1.00 -2.41
C LYS A 91 43.47 1.44 -3.63
N LEU A 92 42.84 2.14 -4.59
CA LEU A 92 43.51 2.69 -5.77
C LEU A 92 44.58 3.72 -5.37
N SER A 93 44.23 4.66 -4.50
CA SER A 93 45.15 5.70 -4.01
C SER A 93 46.37 5.09 -3.29
N LEU A 94 46.15 4.07 -2.45
CA LEU A 94 47.24 3.33 -1.78
C LEU A 94 48.13 2.58 -2.77
N LYS A 95 47.55 1.98 -3.81
CA LYS A 95 48.28 1.30 -4.89
C LYS A 95 49.15 2.29 -5.68
N GLU A 96 48.63 3.47 -5.98
CA GLU A 96 49.37 4.54 -6.66
C GLU A 96 50.53 5.10 -5.82
N LYS A 97 50.29 5.38 -4.52
CA LYS A 97 51.34 5.81 -3.60
C LYS A 97 52.46 4.77 -3.50
N LYS A 98 52.11 3.48 -3.37
CA LYS A 98 53.09 2.38 -3.34
C LYS A 98 53.88 2.26 -4.64
N LYS A 99 53.27 2.56 -5.80
CA LYS A 99 53.95 2.60 -7.11
C LYS A 99 54.92 3.77 -7.21
N ARG A 100 54.57 4.95 -6.66
CA ARG A 100 55.40 6.16 -6.67
C ARG A 100 56.67 6.00 -5.82
N VAL A 101 56.55 5.42 -4.62
CA VAL A 101 57.69 5.14 -3.72
C VAL A 101 58.67 4.10 -4.30
N ARG A 102 58.19 3.20 -5.16
CA ARG A 102 58.99 2.13 -5.76
C ARG A 102 59.73 2.51 -7.06
N ARG A 103 59.61 3.74 -7.57
CA ARG A 103 60.46 4.19 -8.69
C ARG A 103 61.85 4.49 -8.12
N PRO A 104 62.90 3.74 -8.49
CA PRO A 104 64.26 4.11 -8.12
C PRO A 104 64.62 5.43 -8.80
N GLY A 105 65.30 6.32 -8.07
CA GLY A 105 65.95 7.49 -8.67
C GLY A 105 66.97 7.01 -9.70
N SER A 106 66.96 7.64 -10.88
CA SER A 106 68.04 7.53 -11.86
C SER A 106 69.36 8.02 -11.29
#